data_AF-A0A947MUK2-F1
#
_entry.id   AF-A0A947MUK2-F1
#
_cell.length_a   1.000
_cell.length_b   1.000
_cell.length_c   1.000
_cell.angle_alpha   90.00
_cell.angle_beta   90.00
_cell.angle_gamma   90.00
#
_symmetry.space_group_name_H-M   'P 1'
#
loop_
_entity.id
_entity.type
_entity.pdbx_description
1 polymer ?
#
loop_
_entity_poly.entity_id
_entity_poly.type
_entity_poly.pdbx_seq_one_letter_code
_entity_poly.pdbx_strand_id
1 'polypeptide(L)'
;MNVASAVDYKLSFDYTAISDVTISAYSGLNGTGTFLGSYTLAGNGSTVEADVWTNTTFNFSGQAQSFALTGLSEFAAPGAFVAIDNITAVPEPTSLALLAAALGVVGFAARRRQA
;
A
#
# COMPACT_ATOMS: atom_id res chain seq x y z
N MET A 1 1.16 -10.05 7.04
CA MET A 1 -0.23 -9.63 7.36
C MET A 1 -1.18 -10.19 6.31
N ASN A 2 -2.35 -10.70 6.73
CA ASN A 2 -3.43 -11.14 5.85
C ASN A 2 -4.60 -10.14 5.92
N VAL A 3 -5.25 -9.89 4.79
CA VAL A 3 -6.42 -9.03 4.66
C VAL A 3 -7.44 -9.75 3.79
N ALA A 4 -8.42 -10.41 4.42
CA ALA A 4 -9.38 -11.26 3.70
C ALA A 4 -10.26 -10.49 2.70
N SER A 5 -10.55 -9.21 2.97
CA SER A 5 -11.30 -8.34 2.06
C SER A 5 -10.49 -7.82 0.86
N ALA A 6 -9.19 -8.14 0.81
CA ALA A 6 -8.20 -7.55 -0.07
C ALA A 6 -8.02 -6.02 0.09
N VAL A 7 -6.95 -5.51 -0.50
CA VAL A 7 -6.62 -4.07 -0.63
C VAL A 7 -6.31 -3.80 -2.09
N ASP A 8 -6.90 -2.75 -2.64
CA ASP A 8 -6.77 -2.38 -4.05
C ASP A 8 -5.60 -1.42 -4.27
N TYR A 9 -4.65 -1.81 -5.12
CA TYR A 9 -3.53 -1.03 -5.70
C TYR A 9 -2.53 -0.35 -4.76
N LYS A 10 -2.91 0.05 -3.56
CA LYS A 10 -2.07 0.87 -2.68
C LYS A 10 -2.40 0.68 -1.20
N LEU A 11 -1.34 0.61 -0.41
CA LEU A 11 -1.39 0.55 1.05
C LEU A 11 -0.56 1.70 1.61
N SER A 12 -1.15 2.52 2.48
CA SER A 12 -0.43 3.56 3.21
C SER A 12 -0.22 3.12 4.65
N PHE A 13 0.95 3.39 5.21
CA PHE A 13 1.30 3.03 6.57
C PHE A 13 2.50 3.84 7.05
N ASP A 14 2.66 3.89 8.37
CA ASP A 14 3.86 4.38 9.02
C ASP A 14 4.78 3.19 9.30
N TYR A 15 6.08 3.35 9.10
CA TYR A 15 7.06 2.32 9.40
C TYR A 15 8.28 2.86 10.12
N THR A 16 8.97 1.95 10.78
CA THR A 16 10.28 2.15 11.39
C THR A 16 11.14 0.92 11.10
N ALA A 17 12.40 1.14 10.75
CA ALA A 17 13.31 0.05 10.39
C ALA A 17 14.76 0.45 10.70
N ILE A 18 15.52 -0.46 11.30
CA ILE A 18 16.97 -0.26 11.54
C ILE A 18 17.77 -0.49 10.26
N SER A 19 17.33 -1.40 9.41
CA SER A 19 17.94 -1.72 8.11
C SER A 19 16.87 -1.92 7.04
N ASP A 20 17.30 -2.15 5.80
CA ASP A 20 16.39 -2.25 4.66
C ASP A 20 15.58 -3.56 4.73
N VAL A 21 14.26 -3.45 4.75
CA VAL A 21 13.35 -4.60 4.74
C VAL A 21 12.38 -4.49 3.58
N THR A 22 12.10 -5.61 2.90
CA THR A 22 11.17 -5.58 1.77
C THR A 22 9.79 -6.06 2.20
N ILE A 23 8.75 -5.26 1.96
CA ILE A 23 7.36 -5.69 2.01
C ILE A 23 6.89 -6.09 0.60
N SER A 24 6.25 -7.24 0.49
CA SER A 24 5.75 -7.81 -0.78
C SER A 24 4.25 -8.04 -0.71
N ALA A 25 3.53 -7.69 -1.77
CA ALA A 25 2.09 -7.88 -1.90
C ALA A 25 1.76 -9.13 -2.74
N TYR A 26 0.78 -9.90 -2.29
CA TYR A 26 0.34 -11.13 -2.96
C TYR A 26 -1.18 -11.19 -3.08
N SER A 27 -1.66 -11.79 -4.18
CA SER A 27 -3.10 -11.90 -4.47
C SER A 27 -3.83 -12.91 -3.59
N GLY A 28 -3.11 -13.84 -2.95
CA GLY A 28 -3.66 -14.82 -2.01
C GLY A 28 -3.22 -14.57 -0.57
N LEU A 29 -3.84 -15.27 0.37
CA LEU A 29 -3.47 -15.23 1.79
C LEU A 29 -2.09 -15.87 2.03
N ASN A 30 -1.42 -15.49 3.12
CA ASN A 30 -0.15 -16.07 3.57
C ASN A 30 0.99 -16.00 2.55
N GLY A 31 1.06 -14.94 1.75
CA GLY A 31 2.10 -14.78 0.72
C GLY A 31 1.97 -15.74 -0.46
N THR A 32 0.75 -16.23 -0.74
CA THR A 32 0.48 -17.15 -1.85
C THR A 32 -0.20 -16.43 -3.02
N GLY A 33 -0.33 -17.12 -4.17
CA GLY A 33 -0.94 -16.56 -5.36
C GLY A 33 0.05 -15.75 -6.20
N THR A 34 -0.46 -14.74 -6.91
CA THR A 34 0.35 -13.91 -7.81
C THR A 34 1.09 -12.85 -7.03
N PHE A 35 2.38 -12.66 -7.32
CA PHE A 35 3.16 -11.53 -6.82
C PHE A 35 2.70 -10.23 -7.51
N LEU A 36 2.33 -9.24 -6.70
CA LEU A 36 1.71 -7.99 -7.18
C LEU A 36 2.65 -6.79 -7.15
N GLY A 37 3.75 -6.90 -6.39
CA GLY A 37 4.77 -5.88 -6.25
C GLY A 37 5.49 -5.98 -4.92
N SER A 38 6.54 -5.19 -4.77
CA SER A 38 7.28 -5.05 -3.52
C SER A 38 7.73 -3.61 -3.30
N TYR A 39 8.00 -3.27 -2.05
CA TYR A 39 8.52 -1.98 -1.63
C TYR A 39 9.59 -2.15 -0.57
N THR A 40 10.68 -1.41 -0.69
CA THR A 40 11.78 -1.41 0.28
C THR A 40 11.52 -0.36 1.34
N LEU A 41 11.37 -0.82 2.58
CA LEU A 41 11.38 -0.01 3.80
C LEU A 41 12.85 0.25 4.13
N ALA A 42 13.36 1.40 3.71
CA ALA A 42 14.75 1.75 3.97
C ALA A 42 14.99 1.97 5.46
N GLY A 43 16.17 1.60 5.96
CA GLY A 43 16.56 1.91 7.33
C GLY A 43 16.45 3.42 7.59
N ASN A 44 15.63 3.82 8.56
CA ASN A 44 15.29 5.23 8.77
C ASN A 44 16.04 5.88 9.95
N GLY A 45 17.10 5.22 10.43
CA GLY A 45 17.93 5.70 11.53
C GLY A 45 17.36 5.40 12.92
N SER A 46 16.26 4.65 13.01
CA SER A 46 15.73 4.09 14.25
C SER A 46 16.79 3.18 14.91
N THR A 47 16.89 3.18 16.24
CA THR A 47 18.01 2.48 16.93
C THR A 47 17.59 1.44 17.97
N VAL A 48 16.65 1.74 18.86
CA VAL A 48 16.34 0.83 19.99
C VAL A 48 14.84 0.71 20.30
N GLU A 49 14.00 1.70 19.98
CA GLU A 49 12.63 1.77 20.50
C GLU A 49 11.58 2.25 19.48
N ALA A 50 11.77 1.96 18.18
CA ALA A 50 10.86 2.49 17.15
C ALA A 50 10.69 4.02 17.29
N ASP A 51 11.79 4.75 17.48
CA ASP A 51 11.80 6.17 17.83
C ASP A 51 11.57 7.07 16.62
N VAL A 52 11.87 6.56 15.42
CA VAL A 52 11.68 7.26 14.14
C VAL A 52 10.62 6.54 13.31
N TRP A 53 9.55 7.26 12.95
CA TRP A 53 8.49 6.79 12.08
C TRP A 53 8.49 7.56 10.76
N THR A 54 8.32 6.83 9.66
CA THR A 54 8.25 7.37 8.32
C THR A 54 6.95 6.91 7.66
N ASN A 55 6.16 7.85 7.18
CA ASN A 55 4.98 7.53 6.39
C ASN A 55 5.37 7.14 4.97
N THR A 56 4.74 6.11 4.42
CA THR A 56 4.91 5.74 3.02
C THR A 56 3.63 5.18 2.40
N THR A 57 3.61 5.18 1.07
CA THR A 57 2.57 4.52 0.28
C THR A 57 3.22 3.50 -0.64
N PHE A 58 2.89 2.23 -0.42
CA PHE A 58 3.28 1.13 -1.28
C PHE A 58 2.23 0.94 -2.37
N ASN A 59 2.63 1.22 -3.63
CA ASN A 59 1.82 0.94 -4.82
C ASN A 59 2.15 -0.44 -5.38
N PHE A 60 1.11 -1.22 -5.70
CA PHE A 60 1.19 -2.55 -6.27
C PHE A 60 0.12 -2.75 -7.34
N SER A 61 0.20 -3.85 -8.09
CA SER A 61 -0.77 -4.19 -9.12
C SER A 61 -1.97 -4.97 -8.56
N GLY A 62 -3.19 -4.68 -9.04
CA GLY A 62 -4.38 -5.47 -8.70
C GLY A 62 -4.79 -5.43 -7.23
N GLN A 63 -5.36 -6.54 -6.73
CA GLN A 63 -5.88 -6.66 -5.36
C GLN A 63 -5.02 -7.61 -4.52
N ALA A 64 -4.48 -7.10 -3.41
CA ALA A 64 -3.62 -7.86 -2.50
C ALA A 64 -4.42 -8.40 -1.31
N GLN A 65 -4.31 -9.70 -1.04
CA GLN A 65 -4.88 -10.35 0.15
C GLN A 65 -3.85 -10.60 1.25
N SER A 66 -2.55 -10.49 0.94
CA SER A 66 -1.52 -10.54 1.96
C SER A 66 -0.32 -9.68 1.62
N PHE A 67 0.33 -9.22 2.69
CA PHE A 67 1.56 -8.46 2.67
C PHE A 67 2.60 -9.18 3.52
N ALA A 68 3.69 -9.62 2.93
CA ALA A 68 4.73 -10.38 3.62
C ALA A 68 6.01 -9.55 3.70
N LEU A 69 6.61 -9.51 4.89
CA LEU A 69 7.96 -9.01 5.05
C LEU A 69 8.93 -10.12 4.62
N THR A 70 9.83 -9.76 3.73
CA THR A 70 10.81 -10.63 3.08
C THR A 70 12.18 -9.97 3.22
N GLY A 71 13.25 -10.76 3.22
CA GLY A 71 14.59 -10.24 3.52
C GLY A 71 14.89 -10.14 5.01
N LEU A 72 14.12 -10.83 5.86
CA LEU A 72 14.33 -10.87 7.31
C LEU A 72 15.65 -11.57 7.74
N SER A 73 16.49 -12.02 6.81
CA SER A 73 17.82 -12.57 7.12
C SER A 73 18.74 -11.56 7.80
N GLU A 74 18.47 -10.25 7.65
CA GLU A 74 19.17 -9.20 8.41
C GLU A 74 18.77 -9.12 9.89
N PHE A 75 17.71 -9.83 10.32
CA PHE A 75 17.29 -9.88 11.73
C PHE A 75 18.14 -10.84 12.57
N ALA A 76 19.25 -11.35 12.02
CA ALA A 76 20.23 -12.13 12.76
C ALA A 76 21.02 -11.28 13.78
N ALA A 77 21.02 -9.95 13.63
CA ALA A 77 21.62 -9.04 14.60
C ALA A 77 20.71 -8.83 15.82
N PRO A 78 21.23 -8.94 17.05
CA PRO A 78 20.47 -8.61 18.26
C PRO A 78 19.90 -7.19 18.18
N GLY A 79 18.59 -7.06 18.31
CA GLY A 79 17.89 -5.77 18.28
C GLY A 79 17.42 -5.32 16.91
N ALA A 80 17.66 -6.05 15.82
CA ALA A 80 17.07 -5.74 14.52
C ALA A 80 15.53 -5.86 14.59
N PHE A 81 14.83 -4.80 14.18
CA PHE A 81 13.37 -4.78 14.11
C PHE A 81 12.87 -4.01 12.90
N VAL A 82 11.64 -4.33 12.51
CA VAL A 82 10.78 -3.50 11.68
C VAL A 82 9.43 -3.44 12.37
N ALA A 83 8.86 -2.25 12.46
CA ALA A 83 7.48 -2.09 12.91
C ALA A 83 6.70 -1.30 11.86
N ILE A 84 5.44 -1.66 11.71
CA ILE A 84 4.50 -1.02 10.80
C ILE A 84 3.24 -0.72 11.60
N ASP A 85 2.74 0.51 11.49
CA ASP A 85 1.54 0.97 12.17
C ASP A 85 0.73 1.92 11.27
N ASN A 86 -0.45 2.34 11.75
CA ASN A 86 -1.35 3.28 11.09
C ASN A 86 -1.70 2.86 9.66
N ILE A 87 -1.91 1.55 9.49
CA ILE A 87 -2.13 0.92 8.20
C ILE A 87 -3.51 1.30 7.70
N THR A 88 -3.57 1.87 6.50
CA THR A 88 -4.82 2.22 5.83
C THR A 88 -4.79 1.78 4.37
N ALA A 89 -5.85 1.08 3.97
CA ALA A 89 -6.15 0.88 2.56
C ALA A 89 -6.52 2.25 1.97
N VAL A 90 -5.85 2.65 0.89
CA VAL A 90 -6.19 3.92 0.24
C VAL A 90 -7.18 3.61 -0.86
N PRO A 91 -8.44 4.06 -0.78
CA PRO A 91 -9.41 3.80 -1.83
C PRO A 91 -8.96 4.38 -3.18
N GLU A 92 -9.43 3.78 -4.26
CA GLU A 92 -9.28 4.38 -5.58
C GLU A 92 -9.86 5.81 -5.61
N PRO A 93 -9.28 6.73 -6.39
CA PRO A 93 -9.71 8.11 -6.38
C PRO A 93 -11.16 8.23 -6.87
N THR A 94 -12.03 8.75 -6.01
CA THR A 94 -13.36 9.25 -6.41
C THR A 94 -13.27 10.32 -7.51
N SER A 95 -12.08 10.86 -7.79
CA SER A 95 -11.80 11.76 -8.89
C SER A 95 -12.17 11.19 -10.26
N LEU A 96 -12.03 9.89 -10.52
CA LEU A 96 -12.47 9.30 -11.80
C LEU A 96 -14.00 9.26 -11.89
N ALA A 97 -14.68 8.89 -10.79
CA ALA A 97 -16.13 8.95 -10.72
C ALA A 97 -16.64 10.40 -10.86
N LEU A 98 -15.96 11.36 -10.25
CA LEU A 98 -16.28 12.77 -10.33
C LEU A 98 -16.05 13.33 -11.75
N LEU A 99 -14.96 12.92 -12.41
CA LEU A 99 -14.70 13.27 -13.80
C LEU A 99 -15.78 12.70 -14.72
N ALA A 100 -16.13 11.42 -14.55
CA ALA A 100 -17.20 10.79 -15.31
C ALA A 100 -18.55 11.49 -15.07
N ALA A 101 -18.87 11.86 -13.82
CA ALA A 101 -20.07 12.62 -13.50
C ALA A 101 -20.07 14.00 -14.16
N ALA A 102 -18.95 14.72 -14.10
CA ALA A 102 -18.81 16.03 -14.74
C ALA A 102 -19.00 15.94 -16.27
N LEU A 103 -18.38 14.95 -16.91
CA LEU A 103 -18.56 14.70 -18.34
C LEU A 103 -20.01 14.31 -18.68
N GLY A 104 -20.67 13.53 -17.83
CA GLY A 104 -22.08 13.19 -17.97
C GLY A 104 -22.99 14.41 -17.94
N VAL A 105 -22.75 15.34 -17.02
CA VAL A 105 -23.47 16.62 -16.93
C VAL A 105 -23.24 17.48 -18.18
N VAL A 106 -21.99 17.62 -18.62
CA VAL A 106 -21.64 18.40 -19.82
C VAL A 106 -22.29 17.80 -21.07
N GLY A 107 -22.21 16.48 -21.26
CA GLY A 107 -22.82 15.78 -22.39
C GLY A 107 -24.35 15.91 -22.41
N PHE A 108 -25.00 15.79 -21.25
CA PHE A 108 -26.44 15.97 -21.13
C PHE A 108 -26.87 17.40 -21.48
N ALA A 109 -26.15 18.41 -21.00
CA ALA A 109 -26.43 19.81 -21.31
C ALA A 109 -26.25 20.13 -22.80
N ALA A 110 -25.22 19.56 -23.45
CA ALA A 110 -24.99 19.72 -24.88
C ALA A 110 -26.13 19.11 -25.72
N ARG A 111 -26.61 17.91 -25.36
CA ARG A 111 -27.74 17.25 -26.04
C ARG A 111 -29.02 18.09 -25.98
N ARG A 112 -29.30 18.73 -24.84
CA ARG A 112 -30.49 19.59 -24.67
C ARG A 112 -30.48 20.86 -25.52
N ARG A 113 -29.32 21.28 -26.02
CA ARG A 113 -29.21 22.46 -26.90
C ARG A 113 -29.43 22.13 -28.38
N GLN A 114 -29.48 20.83 -28.72
CA GLN A 114 -29.70 20.36 -30.08
C GLN A 114 -31.13 19.81 -30.31
N ALA A 115 -31.95 19.76 -29.26
CA ALA A 115 -33.38 19.49 -29.32
C ALA A 115 -34.15 20.81 -29.17
#